data_AF-A0A124FRD8-F1
#
_entry.id   AF-A0A124FRD8-F1
#
_cell.length_a   1.000
_cell.length_b   1.000
_cell.length_c   1.000
_cell.angle_alpha   90.00
_cell.angle_beta   90.00
_cell.angle_gamma   90.00
#
_symmetry.space_group_name_H-M   'P 1'
#
loop_
_entity.id
_entity.type
_entity.pdbx_description
1 polymer ?
#
loop_
_entity_poly.entity_id
_entity_poly.type
_entity_poly.pdbx_seq_one_letter_code
_entity_poly.pdbx_strand_id
1 'polypeptide(L)'
;RNKSLLEIIQSPFFKAFQEAQPYRENKNLLTPCALIDNPQVLREIVKKYNAKPSYPSVENVIYDKEICQFLDNYSQEYRKLADPVWENGLSAKYFNWKEKKY
;
A
#
# COMPACT_ATOMS: atom_id res chain seq x y z
N ARG A 1 -8.33 -19.94 10.21
CA ARG A 1 -7.59 -20.65 11.29
C ARG A 1 -7.18 -22.02 10.73
N ASN A 2 -6.14 -22.68 11.28
CA ASN A 2 -5.57 -23.95 10.77
C ASN A 2 -4.89 -23.87 9.39
N LYS A 3 -4.21 -22.74 9.12
CA LYS A 3 -3.34 -22.59 7.94
C LYS A 3 -1.96 -22.21 8.42
N SER A 4 -0.93 -22.70 7.73
CA SER A 4 0.44 -22.24 7.89
C SER A 4 0.59 -20.77 7.51
N LEU A 5 1.64 -20.12 8.00
CA LEU A 5 1.97 -18.75 7.64
C LEU A 5 2.18 -18.62 6.12
N LEU A 6 2.83 -19.61 5.49
CA LEU A 6 3.09 -19.61 4.05
C LEU A 6 1.78 -19.61 3.25
N GLU A 7 0.82 -20.46 3.60
CA GLU A 7 -0.50 -20.48 2.95
C GLU A 7 -1.26 -19.16 3.13
N ILE A 8 -1.12 -18.51 4.28
CA ILE A 8 -1.76 -17.22 4.55
C ILE A 8 -1.13 -16.12 3.68
N ILE A 9 0.20 -16.03 3.64
CA ILE A 9 0.93 -15.04 2.83
C ILE A 9 0.67 -15.25 1.33
N GLN A 10 0.42 -16.50 0.90
CA GLN A 10 0.05 -16.83 -0.48
C GLN A 10 -1.45 -16.71 -0.78
N SER A 11 -2.27 -16.33 0.20
CA SER A 11 -3.72 -16.20 -0.02
C SER A 11 -4.06 -15.03 -0.96
N PRO A 12 -5.25 -15.06 -1.61
CA PRO A 12 -5.65 -14.02 -2.56
C PRO A 12 -5.61 -12.59 -1.98
N PHE A 13 -5.92 -12.43 -0.70
CA PHE A 13 -5.88 -11.13 -0.02
C PHE A 13 -4.46 -10.55 0.02
N PHE A 14 -3.47 -11.33 0.46
CA PHE A 14 -2.08 -10.87 0.52
C PHE A 14 -1.43 -10.77 -0.87
N LYS A 15 -1.79 -11.66 -1.81
CA LYS A 15 -1.36 -11.56 -3.20
C LYS A 15 -1.83 -10.27 -3.87
N ALA A 16 -3.04 -9.79 -3.57
CA ALA A 16 -3.54 -8.55 -4.13
C ALA A 16 -2.64 -7.34 -3.78
N PHE A 17 -2.10 -7.26 -2.57
CA PHE A 17 -1.12 -6.23 -2.22
C PHE A 17 0.19 -6.39 -3.01
N GLN A 18 0.69 -7.62 -3.14
CA GLN A 18 1.92 -7.91 -3.91
C GLN A 18 1.75 -7.56 -5.40
N GLU A 19 0.58 -7.86 -5.98
CA GLU A 19 0.25 -7.55 -7.37
C GLU A 19 0.13 -6.05 -7.61
N ALA A 20 -0.53 -5.33 -6.69
CA ALA A 20 -0.73 -3.88 -6.77
C ALA A 20 0.57 -3.08 -6.61
N GLN A 21 1.66 -3.67 -6.09
CA GLN A 21 2.95 -2.98 -6.00
C GLN A 21 3.64 -2.88 -7.38
N PRO A 22 4.28 -1.75 -7.69
CA PRO A 22 4.29 -0.50 -6.91
C PRO A 22 2.94 0.24 -7.01
N TYR A 23 2.50 0.85 -5.91
CA TYR A 23 1.15 1.43 -5.80
C TYR A 23 0.94 2.74 -6.57
N ARG A 24 2.03 3.40 -6.98
CA ARG A 24 2.00 4.68 -7.69
C ARG A 24 2.24 4.45 -9.18
N GLU A 25 1.59 5.25 -10.02
CA GLU A 25 1.77 5.22 -11.49
C GLU A 25 3.21 5.51 -11.90
N ASN A 26 3.86 6.51 -11.29
CA ASN A 26 5.28 6.83 -11.49
C ASN A 26 6.24 5.81 -10.85
N LYS A 27 5.70 4.70 -10.32
CA LYS A 27 6.41 3.62 -9.62
C LYS A 27 7.27 4.09 -8.43
N ASN A 28 6.95 5.23 -7.81
CA ASN A 28 7.72 5.77 -6.70
C ASN A 28 7.74 4.82 -5.49
N LEU A 29 8.91 4.23 -5.22
CA LEU A 29 9.13 3.27 -4.13
C LEU A 29 9.38 3.95 -2.77
N LEU A 30 9.48 5.28 -2.71
CA LEU A 30 9.58 6.05 -1.46
C LEU A 30 8.24 6.19 -0.73
N THR A 31 7.15 5.76 -1.38
CA THR A 31 5.79 5.70 -0.82
C THR A 31 5.26 4.26 -0.83
N PRO A 32 5.90 3.30 -0.12
CA PRO A 32 5.58 1.88 -0.26
C PRO A 32 4.42 1.42 0.62
N CYS A 33 3.92 2.23 1.56
CA CYS A 33 2.92 1.80 2.52
C CYS A 33 1.50 1.92 1.94
N ALA A 34 0.75 0.82 1.90
CA ALA A 34 -0.66 0.83 1.50
C ALA A 34 -1.58 1.44 2.57
N LEU A 35 -1.13 1.53 3.82
CA LEU A 35 -1.92 2.10 4.93
C LEU A 35 -1.76 3.62 5.01
N ILE A 36 -0.54 4.14 4.84
CA ILE A 36 -0.21 5.54 5.11
C ILE A 36 0.01 6.33 3.83
N ASP A 37 0.83 5.81 2.91
CA ASP A 37 1.25 6.58 1.73
C ASP A 37 0.29 6.40 0.54
N ASN A 38 -0.43 5.27 0.52
CA ASN A 38 -1.41 4.91 -0.49
C ASN A 38 -2.68 4.31 0.15
N PRO A 39 -3.32 5.02 1.09
CA PRO A 39 -4.45 4.51 1.87
C PRO A 39 -5.60 3.99 1.00
N GLN A 40 -5.78 4.54 -0.20
CA GLN A 40 -6.75 4.06 -1.19
C GLN A 40 -6.55 2.58 -1.53
N VAL A 41 -5.31 2.10 -1.65
CA VAL A 41 -4.99 0.71 -2.00
C VAL A 41 -5.47 -0.25 -0.91
N LEU A 42 -5.19 0.08 0.36
CA LEU A 42 -5.67 -0.71 1.49
C LEU A 42 -7.19 -0.79 1.48
N ARG A 43 -7.88 0.35 1.35
CA ARG A 43 -9.35 0.41 1.37
C ARG A 43 -9.97 -0.39 0.23
N GLU A 44 -9.42 -0.29 -0.98
CA GLU A 44 -9.87 -1.05 -2.16
C GLU A 44 -9.69 -2.56 -1.96
N ILE A 45 -8.52 -3.01 -1.50
CA ILE A 45 -8.25 -4.43 -1.31
C ILE A 45 -9.10 -4.99 -0.15
N VAL A 46 -9.22 -4.27 0.96
CA VAL A 46 -10.09 -4.67 2.09
C VAL A 46 -11.53 -4.83 1.62
N LYS A 47 -12.06 -3.86 0.86
CA LYS A 47 -13.40 -3.92 0.28
C LYS A 47 -13.56 -5.11 -0.68
N LYS A 48 -12.58 -5.33 -1.57
CA LYS A 48 -12.61 -6.42 -2.57
C LYS A 48 -12.68 -7.81 -1.93
N TYR A 49 -11.95 -8.04 -0.86
CA TYR A 49 -11.88 -9.35 -0.19
C TYR A 49 -12.76 -9.46 1.07
N ASN A 50 -13.54 -8.42 1.37
CA ASN A 50 -14.34 -8.32 2.61
C ASN A 50 -13.49 -8.66 3.86
N ALA A 51 -12.26 -8.13 3.90
CA ALA A 51 -11.31 -8.45 4.95
C ALA A 51 -11.79 -7.87 6.28
N LYS A 52 -11.75 -8.69 7.32
CA LYS A 52 -12.18 -8.28 8.66
C LYS A 52 -10.97 -7.87 9.51
N PRO A 53 -11.09 -6.76 10.24
CA PRO A 53 -10.07 -6.30 11.16
C PRO A 53 -9.89 -7.29 12.31
N SER A 54 -8.67 -7.37 12.82
CA SER A 54 -8.37 -8.22 13.97
C SER A 54 -8.81 -7.60 15.30
N TYR A 55 -8.97 -6.27 15.36
CA TYR A 55 -9.42 -5.52 16.53
C TYR A 55 -10.15 -4.23 16.09
N PRO A 56 -11.12 -3.71 16.88
CA PRO A 56 -12.01 -2.64 16.44
C PRO A 56 -11.32 -1.36 15.97
N SER A 57 -10.21 -0.95 16.60
CA SER A 57 -9.54 0.31 16.22
C SER A 57 -8.89 0.29 14.83
N VAL A 58 -8.68 -0.89 14.22
CA VAL A 58 -8.22 -0.97 12.81
C VAL A 58 -9.31 -0.57 11.84
N GLU A 59 -10.58 -0.65 12.23
CA GLU A 59 -11.69 -0.23 11.37
C GLU A 59 -11.58 1.25 11.00
N ASN A 60 -11.01 2.05 11.90
CA ASN A 60 -10.93 3.48 11.75
C ASN A 60 -10.13 3.90 10.50
N VAL A 61 -9.03 3.21 10.19
CA VAL A 61 -8.22 3.54 9.00
C VAL A 61 -8.93 3.20 7.67
N ILE A 62 -10.04 2.46 7.73
CA ILE A 62 -10.87 2.08 6.58
C ILE A 62 -12.18 2.87 6.53
N TYR A 63 -12.82 3.14 7.68
CA TYR A 63 -14.20 3.60 7.76
C TYR A 63 -14.40 4.91 8.53
N ASP A 64 -13.46 5.30 9.41
CA ASP A 64 -13.55 6.57 10.13
C ASP A 64 -13.19 7.72 9.18
N LYS A 65 -14.12 8.65 8.98
CA LYS A 65 -13.97 9.73 7.98
C LYS A 65 -12.83 10.69 8.32
N GLU A 66 -12.63 11.01 9.59
CA GLU A 66 -11.60 11.97 10.02
C GLU A 66 -10.21 11.35 9.83
N ILE A 67 -10.04 10.10 10.23
CA ILE A 67 -8.78 9.36 10.05
C ILE A 67 -8.51 9.11 8.57
N CYS A 68 -9.54 8.77 7.78
CA CYS A 68 -9.38 8.59 6.34
C CYS A 68 -8.91 9.89 5.67
N GLN A 69 -9.56 11.02 5.98
CA GLN A 69 -9.19 12.31 5.42
C GLN A 69 -7.78 12.74 5.86
N PHE A 70 -7.42 12.49 7.12
CA PHE A 70 -6.08 12.76 7.63
C PHE A 70 -5.01 12.00 6.83
N LEU A 71 -5.20 10.68 6.64
CA LEU A 71 -4.27 9.85 5.87
C LEU A 71 -4.20 10.27 4.40
N ASP A 72 -5.33 10.64 3.80
CA ASP A 72 -5.37 11.09 2.42
C ASP A 72 -4.57 12.40 2.26
N ASN A 73 -4.76 13.36 3.16
CA ASN A 73 -4.03 14.62 3.17
C ASN A 73 -2.53 14.40 3.43
N TYR A 74 -2.20 13.61 4.47
CA TYR A 74 -0.81 13.28 4.80
C TYR A 74 -0.10 12.64 3.61
N SER A 75 -0.74 11.68 2.95
CA SER A 75 -0.17 11.03 1.78
C SER A 75 0.11 12.03 0.65
N GLN A 76 -0.79 12.98 0.40
CA GLN A 76 -0.60 14.00 -0.63
C GLN A 76 0.56 14.95 -0.30
N GLU A 77 0.65 15.42 0.94
CA GLU A 77 1.76 16.29 1.36
C GLU A 77 3.10 15.57 1.29
N TYR A 78 3.18 14.32 1.76
CA TYR A 78 4.41 13.55 1.68
C TYR A 78 4.83 13.27 0.24
N ARG A 79 3.88 13.02 -0.68
CA ARG A 79 4.17 12.84 -2.10
C ARG A 79 4.86 14.06 -2.73
N LYS A 80 4.48 15.29 -2.35
CA LYS A 80 5.14 16.52 -2.81
C LYS A 80 6.63 16.55 -2.46
N LEU A 81 7.03 15.90 -1.37
CA LEU A 81 8.42 15.79 -0.94
C LEU A 81 9.13 14.59 -1.60
N ALA A 82 8.44 13.45 -1.68
CA ALA A 82 9.02 12.20 -2.14
C ALA A 82 9.17 12.11 -3.67
N ASP A 83 8.24 12.68 -4.45
CA ASP A 83 8.25 12.59 -5.91
C ASP A 83 9.48 13.29 -6.52
N PRO A 84 9.88 14.51 -6.10
CA PRO A 84 11.12 15.13 -6.59
C PRO A 84 12.38 14.31 -6.27
N VAL A 85 12.45 13.70 -5.09
CA VAL A 85 13.60 12.87 -4.69
C VAL A 85 13.66 11.60 -5.54
N TRP A 86 12.50 11.03 -5.86
CA TRP A 86 12.40 9.86 -6.73
C TRP A 86 12.82 10.18 -8.16
N GLU A 87 12.26 11.24 -8.73
CA GLU A 87 12.46 11.64 -10.13
C GLU A 87 13.90 12.10 -10.40
N ASN A 88 14.55 12.76 -9.43
CA ASN A 88 15.91 13.30 -9.59
C ASN A 88 17.06 12.31 -9.32
N GLY A 89 16.79 10.99 -9.29
CA GLY A 89 17.90 10.03 -9.35
C GLY A 89 17.60 8.60 -8.92
N LEU A 90 16.61 8.38 -8.04
CA LEU A 90 16.31 7.02 -7.57
C LEU A 90 15.53 6.22 -8.61
N SER A 91 14.64 6.87 -9.36
CA SER A 91 13.82 6.24 -10.40
C SER A 91 14.69 5.47 -11.41
N ALA A 92 15.75 6.07 -11.93
CA ALA A 92 16.65 5.44 -12.91
C ALA A 92 17.25 4.11 -12.41
N LYS A 93 17.53 3.99 -11.10
CA LYS A 93 18.12 2.79 -10.51
C LYS A 93 17.09 1.70 -10.20
N TYR A 94 15.85 2.09 -9.90
CA TYR A 94 14.85 1.19 -9.31
C TYR A 94 13.55 1.06 -10.11
N PHE A 95 13.42 1.70 -11.28
CA PHE A 95 12.20 1.69 -12.10
C PHE A 95 11.68 0.28 -12.42
N ASN A 96 12.61 -0.66 -12.62
CA ASN A 96 12.31 -2.08 -12.91
C ASN A 96 12.54 -3.00 -11.69
N TRP A 97 12.39 -2.50 -10.46
CA TRP A 97 12.65 -3.26 -9.23
C TRP A 97 11.96 -4.63 -9.20
N LYS A 98 10.72 -4.72 -9.68
CA LYS A 98 9.92 -5.97 -9.67
C LYS A 98 10.36 -6.99 -10.73
N GLU A 99 11.15 -6.58 -11.72
CA GLU A 99 11.63 -7.43 -12.82
C GLU A 99 12.96 -8.12 -12.49
N LYS A 100 13.64 -7.70 -11.42
CA LYS A 100 14.85 -8.38 -10.94
C LYS A 100 14.47 -9.75 -10.39
N LYS A 101 14.56 -10.77 -11.26
CA LYS A 101 14.52 -12.17 -10.85
C LYS A 101 15.79 -12.49 -10.04
N TYR A 102 15.61 -12.88 -8.78
CA TYR A 102 16.64 -13.54 -7.99
C TYR A 102 16.71 -15.03 -8.37
#